data_AF-A0A6P0RXM7-F1
#
_entry.id   AF-A0A6P0RXM7-F1
#
_cell.length_a   1.000
_cell.length_b   1.000
_cell.length_c   1.000
_cell.angle_alpha   90.00
_cell.angle_beta   90.00
_cell.angle_gamma   90.00
#
_symmetry.space_group_name_H-M   'P 1'
#
loop_
_entity.id
_entity.type
_entity.pdbx_description
1 polymer ?
#
loop_
_entity_poly.entity_id
_entity_poly.type
_entity_poly.pdbx_seq_one_letter_code
_entity_poly.pdbx_strand_id
1 'polypeptide(L)'
;MKIESIHIQNFKRFQDLEISFKNGILDEVSDRYLILGDNGTGKTTLLQAIALPLALATGRIRDFSDFDWIGFLPGRYWRRGSPRIELQVLFEEEELNATRELAQKWYDAQPPEFKEMHGFDEPGHSKRVRLVLSGDFWRAGDTPAERAQFRGRYYAQWFINRGDQSIRQYFAQLPGIFWFDQWRNLGYSSNKNSSEDKAKEGSSETSFDVGVGKLRKYLIDWHRNQESGIGNNESSYLLQIKRLYQKVFPERSFSGLEKLPSQDDPTGEETYFLLDDGYRTYDIAEMSAGEQSVFPILYEFVRQQIAYSVVLIDEIDLNLHPPSAQYFVS
;
A
#
# COMPACT_ATOMS: atom_id res chain seq x y z
N MET A 1 -3.49 12.74 0.72
CA MET A 1 -4.73 12.31 1.38
C MET A 1 -4.46 12.04 2.84
N LYS A 2 -5.24 12.62 3.76
CA LYS A 2 -5.11 12.44 5.22
C LYS A 2 -6.47 12.10 5.85
N ILE A 3 -6.46 11.50 7.04
CA ILE A 3 -7.67 11.21 7.81
C ILE A 3 -7.77 12.21 8.95
N GLU A 4 -8.82 13.02 8.95
CA GLU A 4 -9.09 14.01 9.99
C GLU A 4 -9.81 13.40 11.18
N SER A 5 -10.77 12.50 10.93
CA SER A 5 -11.50 11.80 11.98
C SER A 5 -12.12 10.50 11.49
N ILE A 6 -12.47 9.65 12.45
CA ILE A 6 -13.22 8.41 12.24
C ILE A 6 -14.30 8.24 13.31
N HIS A 7 -15.48 7.82 12.89
CA HIS A 7 -16.55 7.32 13.76
C HIS A 7 -16.88 5.88 13.38
N ILE A 8 -16.91 4.98 14.36
CA ILE A 8 -17.13 3.54 14.18
C ILE A 8 -18.30 3.12 15.04
N GLN A 9 -19.26 2.41 14.45
CA GLN A 9 -20.38 1.78 15.14
C GLN A 9 -20.50 0.30 14.72
N ASN A 10 -20.72 -0.57 15.69
CA ASN A 10 -20.98 -2.01 15.50
C ASN A 10 -19.94 -2.76 14.63
N PHE A 11 -18.67 -2.36 14.66
CA PHE A 11 -17.60 -3.01 13.89
C PHE A 11 -16.62 -3.75 14.82
N LYS A 12 -16.62 -5.09 14.70
CA LYS A 12 -15.80 -6.02 15.51
C LYS A 12 -15.87 -5.71 17.02
N ARG A 13 -14.80 -5.16 17.61
CA ARG A 13 -14.73 -4.88 19.06
C ARG A 13 -15.51 -3.62 19.45
N PHE A 14 -15.64 -2.65 18.56
CA PHE A 14 -16.21 -1.35 18.87
C PHE A 14 -17.73 -1.35 18.68
N GLN A 15 -18.45 -0.96 19.74
CA GLN A 15 -19.89 -0.67 19.65
C GLN A 15 -20.13 0.75 19.16
N ASP A 16 -19.40 1.70 19.74
CA ASP A 16 -19.32 3.10 19.31
C ASP A 16 -17.93 3.63 19.68
N LEU A 17 -17.23 4.27 18.73
CA LEU A 17 -15.91 4.86 18.93
C LEU A 17 -15.74 6.05 17.99
N GLU A 18 -15.39 7.21 18.52
CA GLU A 18 -15.04 8.40 17.76
C GLU A 18 -13.59 8.81 18.07
N ILE A 19 -12.80 9.04 17.03
CA ILE A 19 -11.41 9.48 17.13
C ILE A 19 -11.20 10.65 16.17
N SER A 20 -10.64 11.73 16.70
CA SER A 20 -10.09 12.83 15.90
C SER A 20 -8.58 12.71 15.82
N PHE A 21 -8.06 12.90 14.62
CA PHE A 21 -6.64 12.95 14.31
C PHE A 21 -6.15 14.41 14.22
N LYS A 22 -7.04 15.38 14.34
CA LYS A 22 -6.69 16.80 14.32
C LYS A 22 -5.92 17.21 15.57
N ASN A 23 -4.82 17.94 15.40
CA ASN A 23 -4.13 18.58 16.50
C ASN A 23 -5.00 19.74 17.03
N GLY A 24 -5.46 19.64 18.28
CA GLY A 24 -6.36 20.63 18.89
C GLY A 24 -5.77 22.03 19.07
N ILE A 25 -4.45 22.21 18.93
CA ILE A 25 -3.77 23.50 19.06
C ILE A 25 -3.50 24.13 17.69
N LEU A 26 -2.98 23.33 16.75
CA LEU A 26 -2.57 23.82 15.43
C LEU A 26 -3.71 23.81 14.40
N ASP A 27 -4.83 23.16 14.71
CA ASP A 27 -5.94 22.92 13.79
C ASP A 27 -5.53 22.16 12.50
N GLU A 28 -4.39 21.46 12.57
CA GLU A 28 -3.80 20.69 11.48
C GLU A 28 -3.93 19.18 11.73
N VAL A 29 -4.07 18.42 10.64
CA VAL A 29 -4.03 16.95 10.70
C VAL A 29 -2.58 16.51 10.51
N SER A 30 -2.03 15.87 11.55
CA SER A 30 -0.69 15.27 11.51
C SER A 30 -0.58 14.23 10.38
N ASP A 31 0.60 14.13 9.80
CA ASP A 31 0.92 13.13 8.77
C ASP A 31 1.14 11.73 9.36
N ARG A 32 1.29 11.64 10.68
CA ARG A 32 1.71 10.42 11.38
C ARG A 32 1.00 10.27 12.72
N TYR A 33 0.59 9.03 13.00
CA TYR A 33 -0.04 8.65 14.26
C TYR A 33 0.50 7.30 14.72
N LEU A 34 0.70 7.16 16.02
CA LEU A 34 1.04 5.91 16.67
C LEU A 34 -0.14 5.48 17.55
N ILE A 35 -0.69 4.30 17.29
CA ILE A 35 -1.77 3.72 18.10
C ILE A 35 -1.15 2.73 19.10
N LEU A 36 -1.17 3.09 20.38
CA LEU A 36 -0.65 2.27 21.47
C LEU A 36 -1.77 1.68 22.33
N GLY A 37 -1.52 0.51 22.88
CA GLY A 37 -2.43 -0.17 23.82
C GLY A 37 -2.16 -1.66 23.88
N ASP A 38 -2.70 -2.32 24.90
CA ASP A 38 -2.48 -3.74 25.14
C ASP A 38 -3.04 -4.63 24.02
N ASN A 39 -2.65 -5.91 24.03
CA ASN A 39 -3.17 -6.88 23.09
C ASN A 39 -4.69 -7.04 23.22
N GLY A 40 -5.35 -7.16 22.07
CA GLY A 40 -6.80 -7.28 21.99
C GLY A 40 -7.58 -5.96 22.11
N THR A 41 -6.98 -4.84 22.53
CA THR A 41 -7.68 -3.54 22.72
C THR A 41 -8.40 -2.99 21.49
N GLY A 42 -8.07 -3.48 20.29
CA GLY A 42 -8.74 -3.12 19.04
C GLY A 42 -7.89 -2.32 18.06
N LYS A 43 -6.57 -2.23 18.27
CA LYS A 43 -5.63 -1.51 17.37
C LYS A 43 -5.79 -1.93 15.89
N THR A 44 -5.65 -3.23 15.60
CA THR A 44 -5.90 -3.79 14.26
C THR A 44 -7.33 -3.55 13.77
N THR A 45 -8.32 -3.56 14.66
CA THR A 45 -9.71 -3.26 14.28
C THR A 45 -9.87 -1.82 13.82
N LEU A 46 -9.22 -0.86 14.49
CA LEU A 46 -9.22 0.54 14.09
C LEU A 46 -8.54 0.73 12.72
N LEU A 47 -7.39 0.10 12.50
CA LEU A 47 -6.70 0.13 11.20
C LEU A 47 -7.59 -0.45 10.09
N GLN A 48 -8.23 -1.60 10.33
CA GLN A 48 -9.15 -2.21 9.37
C GLN A 48 -10.38 -1.33 9.11
N ALA A 49 -10.89 -0.63 10.12
CA ALA A 49 -12.00 0.29 9.96
C ALA A 49 -11.63 1.51 9.10
N ILE A 50 -10.38 1.96 9.13
CA ILE A 50 -9.89 3.01 8.22
C ILE A 50 -9.70 2.44 6.80
N ALA A 51 -9.06 1.28 6.69
CA ALA A 51 -8.66 0.69 5.42
C ALA A 51 -9.85 0.30 4.53
N LEU A 52 -10.86 -0.36 5.10
CA LEU A 52 -11.99 -0.94 4.37
C LEU A 52 -12.77 0.09 3.52
N PRO A 53 -13.32 1.17 4.08
CA PRO A 53 -14.03 2.19 3.31
C PRO A 53 -13.11 2.90 2.29
N LEU A 54 -11.85 3.19 2.64
CA LEU A 54 -10.90 3.82 1.72
C LEU A 54 -10.56 2.91 0.54
N ALA A 55 -10.44 1.59 0.77
CA ALA A 55 -10.18 0.63 -0.28
C ALA A 55 -11.35 0.54 -1.27
N LEU A 56 -12.59 0.65 -0.79
CA LEU A 56 -13.79 0.77 -1.63
C LEU A 56 -13.79 2.10 -2.41
N ALA A 57 -13.54 3.22 -1.73
CA ALA A 57 -13.54 4.55 -2.33
C ALA A 57 -12.49 4.68 -3.44
N THR A 58 -11.27 4.22 -3.20
CA THR A 58 -10.15 4.23 -4.17
C THR A 58 -10.29 3.17 -5.27
N GLY A 59 -11.19 2.18 -5.09
CA GLY A 59 -11.38 1.09 -6.05
C GLY A 59 -10.38 -0.04 -5.96
N ARG A 60 -9.59 -0.08 -4.89
CA ARG A 60 -8.67 -1.17 -4.60
C ARG A 60 -9.42 -2.49 -4.37
N ILE A 61 -10.62 -2.42 -3.80
CA ILE A 61 -11.56 -3.54 -3.68
C ILE A 61 -12.92 -3.15 -4.25
N ARG A 62 -13.70 -4.14 -4.69
CA ARG A 62 -15.06 -3.92 -5.23
C ARG A 62 -16.13 -4.06 -4.15
N ASP A 63 -15.94 -5.02 -3.27
CA ASP A 63 -16.85 -5.37 -2.19
C ASP A 63 -16.09 -5.60 -0.88
N PHE A 64 -16.78 -5.52 0.26
CA PHE A 64 -16.15 -5.78 1.56
C PHE A 64 -15.60 -7.22 1.68
N SER A 65 -16.16 -8.18 0.93
CA SER A 65 -15.65 -9.56 0.91
C SER A 65 -14.29 -9.71 0.22
N ASP A 66 -13.91 -8.74 -0.62
CA ASP A 66 -12.58 -8.68 -1.24
C ASP A 66 -11.51 -8.14 -0.29
N PHE A 67 -11.90 -7.61 0.88
CA PHE A 67 -10.99 -7.01 1.83
C PHE A 67 -10.11 -8.06 2.51
N ASP A 68 -8.85 -8.07 2.08
CA ASP A 68 -7.85 -9.01 2.53
C ASP A 68 -6.93 -8.37 3.58
N TRP A 69 -7.21 -8.72 4.84
CA TRP A 69 -6.41 -8.36 5.99
C TRP A 69 -6.57 -9.46 7.03
N ILE A 70 -5.46 -9.92 7.58
CA ILE A 70 -5.44 -10.94 8.64
C ILE A 70 -6.44 -10.65 9.76
N GLY A 71 -7.22 -11.66 10.13
CA GLY A 71 -8.26 -11.55 11.15
C GLY A 71 -9.53 -10.80 10.69
N PHE A 72 -9.63 -10.39 9.42
CA PHE A 72 -10.88 -10.02 8.79
C PHE A 72 -11.54 -11.25 8.16
N LEU A 73 -12.77 -11.54 8.57
CA LEU A 73 -13.54 -12.68 8.06
C LEU A 73 -14.86 -12.14 7.50
N PRO A 74 -15.04 -12.09 6.16
CA PRO A 74 -16.25 -11.55 5.55
C PRO A 74 -17.54 -12.17 6.09
N GLY A 75 -17.54 -13.49 6.31
CA GLY A 75 -18.70 -14.22 6.87
C GLY A 75 -19.07 -13.84 8.31
N ARG A 76 -18.23 -13.08 9.02
CA ARG A 76 -18.53 -12.58 10.38
C ARG A 76 -18.76 -11.07 10.44
N TYR A 77 -18.72 -10.38 9.30
CA TYR A 77 -18.84 -8.93 9.20
C TYR A 77 -20.11 -8.40 9.91
N TRP A 78 -21.22 -9.11 9.77
CA TRP A 78 -22.54 -8.73 10.30
C TRP A 78 -22.84 -9.23 11.73
N ARG A 79 -21.89 -9.89 12.40
CA ARG A 79 -22.18 -10.62 13.65
C ARG A 79 -22.66 -9.71 14.80
N ARG A 80 -22.32 -8.42 14.78
CA ARG A 80 -22.70 -7.43 15.79
C ARG A 80 -23.71 -6.39 15.29
N GLY A 81 -24.46 -6.73 14.24
CA GLY A 81 -25.38 -5.81 13.58
C GLY A 81 -24.76 -5.24 12.30
N SER A 82 -25.38 -4.18 11.77
CA SER A 82 -24.89 -3.48 10.58
C SER A 82 -23.75 -2.55 10.97
N PRO A 83 -22.50 -2.81 10.52
CA PRO A 83 -21.37 -1.94 10.83
C PRO A 83 -21.56 -0.58 10.16
N ARG A 84 -21.22 0.50 10.85
CA ARG A 84 -21.16 1.83 10.26
C ARG A 84 -19.82 2.47 10.56
N ILE A 85 -19.14 2.92 9.53
CA ILE A 85 -17.85 3.59 9.63
C ILE A 85 -17.95 4.89 8.84
N GLU A 86 -17.59 5.99 9.46
CA GLU A 86 -17.54 7.30 8.84
C GLU A 86 -16.14 7.86 8.97
N LEU A 87 -15.57 8.30 7.87
CA LEU A 87 -14.26 8.94 7.78
C LEU A 87 -14.44 10.36 7.28
N GLN A 88 -13.71 11.28 7.89
CA GLN A 88 -13.48 12.60 7.33
C GLN A 88 -12.11 12.61 6.67
N VAL A 89 -12.08 12.67 5.34
CA VAL A 89 -10.85 12.61 4.54
C VAL A 89 -10.49 14.00 4.06
N LEU A 90 -9.21 14.35 4.16
CA LEU A 90 -8.65 15.59 3.65
C LEU A 90 -7.76 15.34 2.44
N PHE A 91 -7.82 16.25 1.47
CA PHE A 91 -6.99 16.26 0.28
C PHE A 91 -6.17 17.56 0.20
N GLU A 92 -4.94 17.42 -0.26
CA GLU A 92 -4.05 18.52 -0.63
C GLU A 92 -4.33 18.97 -2.08
N GLU A 93 -3.91 20.19 -2.43
CA GLU A 93 -4.23 20.75 -3.76
C GLU A 93 -3.46 20.03 -4.87
N GLU A 94 -2.22 19.62 -4.60
CA GLU A 94 -1.37 18.90 -5.55
C GLU A 94 -2.04 17.59 -6.01
N GLU A 95 -2.57 16.80 -5.08
CA GLU A 95 -3.20 15.51 -5.41
C GLU A 95 -4.56 15.64 -6.10
N LEU A 96 -5.31 16.70 -5.79
CA LEU A 96 -6.56 17.02 -6.48
C LEU A 96 -6.29 17.40 -7.94
N ASN A 97 -5.31 18.28 -8.16
CA ASN A 97 -4.91 18.73 -9.49
C ASN A 97 -4.38 17.57 -10.34
N ALA A 98 -3.48 16.74 -9.79
CA ALA A 98 -2.95 15.57 -10.47
C ALA A 98 -4.06 14.56 -10.84
N THR A 99 -5.02 14.34 -9.94
CA THR A 99 -6.15 13.44 -10.19
C THR A 99 -7.06 13.96 -11.30
N ARG A 100 -7.38 15.27 -11.30
CA ARG A 100 -8.21 15.90 -12.35
C ARG A 100 -7.53 15.86 -13.72
N GLU A 101 -6.25 16.20 -13.78
CA GLU A 101 -5.49 16.16 -15.02
C GLU A 101 -5.49 14.75 -15.63
N LEU A 102 -5.22 13.73 -14.81
CA LEU A 102 -5.23 12.34 -15.28
C LEU A 102 -6.62 11.84 -15.67
N ALA A 103 -7.66 12.22 -14.92
CA ALA A 103 -9.02 11.85 -15.25
C ALA A 103 -9.45 12.45 -16.60
N GLN A 104 -9.07 13.71 -16.86
CA GLN A 104 -9.33 14.36 -18.14
C GLN A 104 -8.62 13.63 -19.28
N LYS A 105 -7.32 13.36 -19.15
CA LYS A 105 -6.56 12.57 -20.14
C LYS A 105 -7.19 11.20 -20.37
N TRP A 106 -7.59 10.52 -19.30
CA TRP A 106 -8.25 9.23 -19.37
C TRP A 106 -9.56 9.30 -20.14
N TYR A 107 -10.41 10.30 -19.86
CA TYR A 107 -11.68 10.49 -20.54
C TYR A 107 -11.48 10.82 -22.02
N ASP A 108 -10.54 11.72 -22.34
CA ASP A 108 -10.22 12.10 -23.71
C ASP A 108 -9.74 10.91 -24.55
N ALA A 109 -9.04 9.96 -23.93
CA ALA A 109 -8.58 8.73 -24.57
C ALA A 109 -9.67 7.65 -24.71
N GLN A 110 -10.90 7.87 -24.22
CA GLN A 110 -12.01 6.93 -24.41
C GLN A 110 -12.62 7.02 -25.83
N PRO A 111 -13.16 5.91 -26.36
CA PRO A 111 -13.88 5.91 -27.63
C PRO A 111 -15.11 6.84 -27.63
N PRO A 112 -15.54 7.35 -28.81
CA PRO A 112 -16.74 8.18 -28.92
C PRO A 112 -17.99 7.50 -28.35
N GLU A 113 -18.16 6.20 -28.58
CA GLU A 113 -19.32 5.43 -28.09
C GLU A 113 -19.39 5.42 -26.55
N PHE A 114 -18.23 5.40 -25.89
CA PHE A 114 -18.16 5.50 -24.43
C PHE A 114 -18.61 6.88 -23.95
N LYS A 115 -18.14 7.95 -24.61
CA LYS A 115 -18.46 9.35 -24.25
C LYS A 115 -19.92 9.72 -24.49
N GLU A 116 -20.59 9.04 -25.44
CA GLU A 116 -22.03 9.20 -25.67
C GLU A 116 -22.86 8.54 -24.57
N MET A 117 -22.43 7.39 -24.06
CA MET A 117 -23.17 6.63 -23.03
C MET A 117 -22.85 7.07 -21.60
N HIS A 118 -21.64 7.57 -21.37
CA HIS A 118 -21.14 7.92 -20.05
C HIS A 118 -20.67 9.37 -20.02
N GLY A 119 -21.32 10.18 -19.18
CA GLY A 119 -20.84 11.51 -18.86
C GLY A 119 -19.48 11.46 -18.16
N PHE A 120 -18.72 12.54 -18.26
CA PHE A 120 -17.49 12.69 -17.52
C PHE A 120 -17.78 13.14 -16.09
N ASP A 121 -17.64 12.21 -15.14
CA ASP A 121 -17.58 12.54 -13.72
C ASP A 121 -16.21 13.15 -13.40
N GLU A 122 -16.04 14.43 -13.72
CA GLU A 122 -14.81 15.15 -13.43
C GLU A 122 -14.52 15.10 -11.92
N PRO A 123 -13.30 14.69 -11.50
CA PRO A 123 -12.94 14.73 -10.09
C PRO A 123 -13.10 16.14 -9.52
N GLY A 124 -13.73 16.20 -8.35
CA GLY A 124 -13.97 17.47 -7.67
C GLY A 124 -12.69 18.12 -7.14
N HIS A 125 -12.88 19.23 -6.42
CA HIS A 125 -11.82 19.97 -5.74
C HIS A 125 -12.13 20.17 -4.24
N SER A 126 -13.02 19.33 -3.69
CA SER A 126 -13.39 19.36 -2.27
C SER A 126 -12.19 18.93 -1.43
N LYS A 127 -11.60 19.88 -0.68
CA LYS A 127 -10.50 19.61 0.26
C LYS A 127 -10.88 18.64 1.36
N ARG A 128 -12.16 18.59 1.72
CA ARG A 128 -12.70 17.76 2.78
C ARG A 128 -13.86 16.93 2.22
N VAL A 129 -13.76 15.61 2.28
CA VAL A 129 -14.78 14.68 1.78
C VAL A 129 -15.15 13.68 2.86
N ARG A 130 -16.44 13.50 3.09
CA ARG A 130 -16.96 12.49 4.04
C ARG A 130 -17.13 11.15 3.33
N LEU A 131 -16.57 10.09 3.89
CA LEU A 131 -16.65 8.74 3.38
C LEU A 131 -17.42 7.89 4.40
N VAL A 132 -18.52 7.27 3.97
CA VAL A 132 -19.40 6.48 4.83
C VAL A 132 -19.49 5.06 4.28
N LEU A 133 -19.31 4.07 5.14
CA LEU A 133 -19.66 2.67 4.93
C LEU A 133 -20.72 2.31 5.95
N SER A 134 -21.88 1.84 5.50
CA SER A 134 -23.01 1.45 6.34
C SER A 134 -23.52 0.08 5.87
N GLY A 135 -23.03 -0.98 6.50
CA GLY A 135 -23.20 -2.34 6.03
C GLY A 135 -22.36 -2.60 4.77
N ASP A 136 -23.02 -2.91 3.67
CA ASP A 136 -22.46 -3.09 2.33
C ASP A 136 -22.55 -1.81 1.48
N PHE A 137 -23.47 -0.92 1.83
CA PHE A 137 -23.58 0.39 1.19
C PHE A 137 -22.42 1.29 1.58
N TRP A 138 -21.77 1.90 0.60
CA TRP A 138 -20.76 2.93 0.84
C TRP A 138 -20.95 4.13 -0.08
N ARG A 139 -20.50 5.30 0.39
CA ARG A 139 -20.50 6.55 -0.37
C ARG A 139 -19.27 7.38 -0.02
N ALA A 140 -18.68 8.02 -1.03
CA ALA A 140 -17.58 8.97 -0.87
C ALA A 140 -18.05 10.34 -1.37
N GLY A 141 -18.26 11.26 -0.44
CA GLY A 141 -18.88 12.55 -0.72
C GLY A 141 -20.39 12.47 -0.98
N ASP A 142 -20.95 13.62 -1.35
CA ASP A 142 -22.35 13.80 -1.74
C ASP A 142 -22.51 13.92 -3.27
N THR A 143 -21.41 13.98 -4.02
CA THR A 143 -21.42 14.09 -5.50
C THR A 143 -20.52 13.03 -6.17
N PRO A 144 -20.81 12.64 -7.43
CA PRO A 144 -19.91 11.79 -8.22
C PRO A 144 -18.50 12.37 -8.37
N ALA A 145 -18.38 13.69 -8.46
CA ALA A 145 -17.11 14.40 -8.54
C ALA A 145 -16.23 14.16 -7.29
N GLU A 146 -16.80 14.25 -6.09
CA GLU A 146 -16.07 13.97 -4.84
C GLU A 146 -15.63 12.51 -4.75
N ARG A 147 -16.45 11.58 -5.24
CA ARG A 147 -16.09 10.17 -5.33
C ARG A 147 -14.93 9.95 -6.30
N ALA A 148 -14.93 10.62 -7.45
CA ALA A 148 -13.90 10.52 -8.47
C ALA A 148 -12.53 11.04 -8.00
N GLN A 149 -12.47 11.94 -7.00
CA GLN A 149 -11.21 12.40 -6.38
C GLN A 149 -10.37 11.25 -5.79
N PHE A 150 -11.00 10.16 -5.32
CA PHE A 150 -10.27 9.00 -4.78
C PHE A 150 -9.64 8.11 -5.86
N ARG A 151 -9.93 8.35 -7.15
CA ARG A 151 -9.64 7.43 -8.25
C ARG A 151 -8.39 7.78 -9.05
N GLY A 152 -7.56 8.71 -8.57
CA GLY A 152 -6.32 9.11 -9.26
C GLY A 152 -5.47 7.94 -9.77
N ARG A 153 -5.14 6.99 -8.87
CA ARG A 153 -4.36 5.79 -9.24
C ARG A 153 -5.09 4.85 -10.21
N TYR A 154 -6.42 4.81 -10.18
CA TYR A 154 -7.22 4.04 -11.13
C TYR A 154 -7.06 4.58 -12.57
N TYR A 155 -7.15 5.91 -12.74
CA TYR A 155 -6.94 6.54 -14.04
C TYR A 155 -5.52 6.31 -14.55
N ALA A 156 -4.52 6.47 -13.67
CA ALA A 156 -3.12 6.23 -14.01
C ALA A 156 -2.87 4.77 -14.45
N GLN A 157 -3.43 3.80 -13.73
CA GLN A 157 -3.23 2.38 -14.01
C GLN A 157 -3.78 1.96 -15.39
N TRP A 158 -4.83 2.62 -15.87
CA TRP A 158 -5.38 2.38 -17.21
C TRP A 158 -4.35 2.62 -18.32
N PHE A 159 -3.55 3.69 -18.20
CA PHE A 159 -2.48 4.01 -19.16
C PHE A 159 -1.30 3.05 -19.05
N ILE A 160 -0.88 2.72 -17.83
CA ILE A 160 0.20 1.76 -17.57
C ILE A 160 -0.10 0.40 -18.19
N ASN A 161 -1.35 -0.07 -18.04
CA ASN A 161 -1.81 -1.34 -18.62
C ASN A 161 -1.81 -1.34 -20.16
N ARG A 162 -1.76 -0.16 -20.79
CA ARG A 162 -1.64 0.02 -22.25
C ARG A 162 -0.22 0.35 -22.71
N GLY A 163 0.76 0.29 -21.79
CA GLY A 163 2.18 0.45 -22.09
C GLY A 163 2.72 1.88 -21.95
N ASP A 164 1.90 2.87 -21.60
CA ASP A 164 2.36 4.25 -21.42
C ASP A 164 3.02 4.44 -20.04
N GLN A 165 4.36 4.36 -20.02
CA GLN A 165 5.15 4.52 -18.79
C GLN A 165 5.32 6.00 -18.37
N SER A 166 5.00 6.97 -19.23
CA SER A 166 5.17 8.40 -18.89
C SER A 166 4.28 8.83 -17.72
N ILE A 167 3.15 8.13 -17.54
CA ILE A 167 2.18 8.38 -16.48
C ILE A 167 2.70 8.02 -15.08
N ARG A 168 3.81 7.25 -14.97
CA ARG A 168 4.38 6.87 -13.66
C ARG A 168 4.77 8.07 -12.79
N GLN A 169 5.14 9.19 -13.39
CA GLN A 169 5.51 10.39 -12.62
C GLN A 169 4.36 10.93 -11.75
N TYR A 170 3.10 10.69 -12.16
CA TYR A 170 1.94 11.14 -11.40
C TYR A 170 1.72 10.34 -10.13
N PHE A 171 2.16 9.08 -10.03
CA PHE A 171 1.88 8.24 -8.85
C PHE A 171 2.36 8.87 -7.54
N ALA A 172 3.44 9.66 -7.59
CA ALA A 172 3.96 10.42 -6.45
C ALA A 172 3.06 11.58 -5.98
N GLN A 173 1.95 11.85 -6.68
CA GLN A 173 0.97 12.89 -6.38
C GLN A 173 -0.45 12.33 -6.27
N LEU A 174 -0.67 11.02 -6.44
CA LEU A 174 -2.02 10.46 -6.49
C LEU A 174 -2.44 9.83 -5.17
N PRO A 175 -3.70 10.04 -4.75
CA PRO A 175 -4.23 9.47 -3.52
C PRO A 175 -4.23 7.94 -3.59
N GLY A 176 -3.99 7.31 -2.45
CA GLY A 176 -3.97 5.87 -2.32
C GLY A 176 -4.12 5.41 -0.88
N ILE A 177 -4.46 4.14 -0.71
CA ILE A 177 -4.51 3.44 0.58
C ILE A 177 -3.63 2.21 0.48
N PHE A 178 -2.71 2.07 1.43
CA PHE A 178 -1.80 0.94 1.54
C PHE A 178 -1.82 0.43 2.98
N TRP A 179 -1.82 -0.89 3.13
CA TRP A 179 -1.73 -1.50 4.44
C TRP A 179 -0.72 -2.64 4.46
N PHE A 180 -0.08 -2.77 5.60
CA PHE A 180 0.87 -3.81 5.92
C PHE A 180 0.40 -4.48 7.21
N ASP A 181 -0.04 -5.73 7.09
CA ASP A 181 -0.38 -6.56 8.25
C ASP A 181 0.88 -7.09 8.95
N GLN A 182 0.72 -7.78 10.07
CA GLN A 182 1.83 -8.31 10.89
C GLN A 182 2.88 -9.11 10.11
N TRP A 183 2.53 -9.75 8.99
CA TRP A 183 3.48 -10.55 8.19
C TRP A 183 4.09 -9.79 7.02
N ARG A 184 3.61 -8.57 6.72
CA ARG A 184 4.14 -7.71 5.64
C ARG A 184 4.13 -8.38 4.27
N ASN A 185 3.22 -9.32 4.05
CA ASN A 185 3.30 -10.23 2.91
C ASN A 185 3.35 -9.48 1.56
N LEU A 186 4.44 -9.69 0.82
CA LEU A 186 4.66 -9.09 -0.50
C LEU A 186 3.70 -9.71 -1.54
N GLY A 187 2.85 -8.87 -2.12
CA GLY A 187 2.07 -9.23 -3.30
C GLY A 187 0.64 -9.72 -3.07
N TYR A 188 0.03 -9.53 -1.90
CA TYR A 188 -1.43 -9.72 -1.76
C TYR A 188 -2.26 -8.65 -2.50
N SER A 189 -1.64 -7.56 -2.95
CA SER A 189 -2.36 -6.42 -3.57
C SER A 189 -2.14 -6.23 -5.08
N SER A 190 -1.55 -7.17 -5.81
CA SER A 190 -1.42 -7.04 -7.27
C SER A 190 -2.07 -8.21 -8.02
N ASN A 191 -3.22 -7.93 -8.64
CA ASN A 191 -3.94 -8.75 -9.63
C ASN A 191 -4.45 -10.14 -9.19
N LYS A 192 -5.71 -10.19 -8.73
CA LYS A 192 -6.59 -11.39 -8.74
C LYS A 192 -6.98 -11.84 -10.17
N ASN A 193 -6.16 -11.60 -11.20
CA ASN A 193 -6.46 -11.93 -12.60
C ASN A 193 -5.64 -13.08 -13.19
N SER A 194 -4.75 -13.72 -12.42
CA SER A 194 -4.23 -15.04 -12.80
C SER A 194 -5.11 -16.11 -12.19
N SER A 195 -6.03 -16.63 -12.99
CA SER A 195 -6.70 -17.90 -12.74
C SER A 195 -5.68 -19.04 -12.81
N GLU A 196 -4.89 -19.20 -11.77
CA GLU A 196 -4.08 -20.39 -11.49
C GLU A 196 -4.07 -20.60 -9.96
N ASP A 197 -4.64 -21.73 -9.57
CA ASP A 197 -4.63 -22.40 -8.26
C ASP A 197 -4.93 -21.59 -6.99
N LYS A 198 -6.22 -21.70 -6.60
CA LYS A 198 -6.65 -21.63 -5.21
C LYS A 198 -6.06 -22.80 -4.40
N ALA A 199 -4.78 -22.74 -4.07
CA ALA A 199 -4.26 -23.50 -2.94
C ALA A 199 -4.68 -22.77 -1.65
N LYS A 200 -5.59 -23.40 -0.91
CA LYS A 200 -5.97 -22.99 0.44
C LYS A 200 -4.72 -22.88 1.31
N GLU A 201 -4.57 -21.74 1.95
CA GLU A 201 -3.53 -21.44 2.94
C GLU A 201 -3.53 -22.46 4.08
N GLY A 202 -2.34 -22.97 4.35
CA GLY A 202 -2.05 -23.90 5.42
C GLY A 202 -0.55 -24.00 5.69
N SER A 203 0.11 -22.88 5.98
CA SER A 203 1.28 -22.76 6.89
C SER A 203 1.95 -21.38 6.71
N SER A 204 2.39 -20.79 7.82
CA SER A 204 3.03 -19.46 7.85
C SER A 204 4.40 -19.42 7.18
N GLU A 205 5.11 -20.55 7.13
CA GLU A 205 6.41 -20.66 6.47
C GLU A 205 6.31 -20.49 4.94
N THR A 206 5.28 -21.06 4.29
CA THR A 206 5.13 -20.97 2.84
C THR A 206 4.84 -19.54 2.36
N SER A 207 4.17 -18.72 3.16
CA SER A 207 3.87 -17.32 2.80
C SER A 207 5.12 -16.44 2.83
N PHE A 208 6.00 -16.68 3.80
CA PHE A 208 7.26 -15.97 3.94
C PHE A 208 8.23 -16.30 2.79
N ASP A 209 8.44 -17.58 2.50
CA ASP A 209 9.34 -18.03 1.41
C ASP A 209 8.87 -17.50 0.06
N VAL A 210 7.55 -17.48 -0.17
CA VAL A 210 6.95 -16.89 -1.36
C VAL A 210 7.19 -15.37 -1.42
N GLY A 211 7.11 -14.67 -0.28
CA GLY A 211 7.39 -13.23 -0.18
C GLY A 211 8.85 -12.90 -0.48
N VAL A 212 9.79 -13.63 0.13
CA VAL A 212 11.24 -13.49 -0.10
C VAL A 212 11.60 -13.80 -1.54
N GLY A 213 11.09 -14.90 -2.11
CA GLY A 213 11.33 -15.27 -3.50
C GLY A 213 10.82 -14.21 -4.49
N LYS A 214 9.64 -13.63 -4.24
CA LYS A 214 9.12 -12.51 -5.04
C LYS A 214 10.03 -11.29 -4.95
N LEU A 215 10.43 -10.89 -3.74
CA LEU A 215 11.32 -9.74 -3.53
C LEU A 215 12.65 -9.93 -4.28
N ARG A 216 13.27 -11.10 -4.12
CA ARG A 216 14.51 -11.49 -4.79
C ARG A 216 14.39 -11.33 -6.29
N LYS A 217 13.35 -11.92 -6.89
CA LYS A 217 13.10 -11.84 -8.33
C LYS A 217 13.02 -10.39 -8.81
N TYR A 218 12.28 -9.53 -8.10
CA TYR A 218 12.15 -8.12 -8.50
C TYR A 218 13.46 -7.35 -8.41
N LEU A 219 14.25 -7.57 -7.36
CA LEU A 219 15.54 -6.90 -7.21
C LEU A 219 16.55 -7.35 -8.28
N ILE A 220 16.54 -8.63 -8.63
CA ILE A 220 17.32 -9.18 -9.75
C ILE A 220 16.91 -8.51 -11.07
N ASP A 221 15.61 -8.44 -11.35
CA ASP A 221 15.09 -7.82 -12.57
C ASP A 221 15.48 -6.33 -12.64
N TRP A 222 15.36 -5.60 -11.52
CA TRP A 222 15.77 -4.20 -11.44
C TRP A 222 17.28 -4.01 -11.61
N HIS A 223 18.10 -4.90 -11.05
CA HIS A 223 19.56 -4.90 -11.22
C HIS A 223 19.96 -5.11 -12.68
N ARG A 224 19.41 -6.15 -13.33
CA ARG A 224 19.70 -6.47 -14.73
C ARG A 224 19.28 -5.35 -15.69
N ASN A 225 18.14 -4.71 -15.44
CA ASN A 225 17.69 -3.57 -16.23
C ASN A 225 18.66 -2.38 -16.12
N GLN A 226 19.19 -2.13 -14.91
CA GLN A 226 20.18 -1.09 -14.68
C GLN A 226 21.51 -1.38 -15.40
N GLU A 227 22.02 -2.61 -15.32
CA GLU A 227 23.26 -3.00 -16.01
C GLU A 227 23.14 -2.95 -17.53
N SER A 228 21.95 -3.29 -18.07
CA SER A 228 21.69 -3.27 -19.51
C SER A 228 21.53 -1.85 -20.07
N GLY A 229 21.55 -0.81 -19.24
CA GLY A 229 21.26 0.58 -19.63
C GLY A 229 19.81 0.81 -20.08
N ILE A 230 18.91 -0.14 -19.79
CA ILE A 230 17.50 -0.08 -20.15
C ILE A 230 16.77 0.66 -19.02
N GLY A 231 16.75 1.99 -19.11
CA GLY A 231 15.97 2.85 -18.21
C GLY A 231 16.62 4.21 -17.90
N ASN A 232 15.82 5.19 -17.46
CA ASN A 232 16.33 6.45 -16.95
C ASN A 232 16.98 6.26 -15.58
N ASN A 233 18.25 6.68 -15.44
CA ASN A 233 19.00 6.60 -14.18
C ASN A 233 18.31 7.33 -13.00
N GLU A 234 17.54 8.38 -13.28
CA GLU A 234 16.80 9.14 -12.25
C GLU A 234 15.60 8.35 -11.67
N SER A 235 15.04 7.41 -12.43
CA SER A 235 13.90 6.57 -12.05
C SER A 235 14.30 5.15 -11.63
N SER A 236 15.59 4.89 -11.37
CA SER A 236 16.04 3.55 -10.96
C SER A 236 15.44 3.19 -9.61
N TYR A 237 14.42 2.33 -9.61
CA TYR A 237 13.84 1.77 -8.40
C TYR A 237 14.89 1.10 -7.53
N LEU A 238 15.91 0.46 -8.14
CA LEU A 238 17.02 -0.14 -7.42
C LEU A 238 17.83 0.90 -6.64
N LEU A 239 18.11 2.05 -7.25
CA LEU A 239 18.84 3.12 -6.58
C LEU A 239 18.02 3.76 -5.46
N GLN A 240 16.71 3.96 -5.68
CA GLN A 240 15.81 4.49 -4.66
C GLN A 240 15.68 3.55 -3.47
N ILE A 241 15.46 2.26 -3.71
CA ILE A 241 15.35 1.28 -2.63
C ILE A 241 16.69 1.10 -1.91
N LYS A 242 17.83 1.11 -2.63
CA LYS A 242 19.17 1.10 -2.01
C LYS A 242 19.37 2.28 -1.06
N ARG A 243 19.01 3.50 -1.48
CA ARG A 243 19.11 4.72 -0.64
C ARG A 243 18.23 4.62 0.61
N LEU A 244 16.98 4.19 0.47
CA LEU A 244 16.07 4.04 1.60
C LEU A 244 16.54 2.93 2.56
N TYR A 245 17.01 1.82 2.01
CA TYR A 245 17.56 0.71 2.79
C TYR A 245 18.76 1.17 3.62
N GLN A 246 19.73 1.84 3.00
CA GLN A 246 20.91 2.39 3.68
C GLN A 246 20.56 3.46 4.73
N LYS A 247 19.46 4.19 4.54
CA LYS A 247 18.98 5.15 5.54
C LYS A 247 18.49 4.46 6.82
N VAL A 248 17.90 3.27 6.70
CA VAL A 248 17.42 2.48 7.85
C VAL A 248 18.54 1.62 8.45
N PHE A 249 19.40 1.05 7.60
CA PHE A 249 20.51 0.18 7.98
C PHE A 249 21.85 0.78 7.48
N PRO A 250 22.44 1.75 8.20
CA PRO A 250 23.60 2.52 7.70
C PRO A 250 24.85 1.69 7.43
N GLU A 251 25.04 0.60 8.18
CA GLU A 251 26.19 -0.31 8.05
C GLU A 251 26.01 -1.36 6.95
N ARG A 252 24.86 -1.35 6.26
CA ARG A 252 24.50 -2.39 5.28
C ARG A 252 24.40 -1.81 3.87
N SER A 253 24.69 -2.62 2.87
CA SER A 253 24.65 -2.18 1.47
C SER A 253 24.25 -3.29 0.50
N PHE A 254 24.00 -2.92 -0.76
CA PHE A 254 23.73 -3.88 -1.82
C PHE A 254 25.05 -4.29 -2.46
N SER A 255 25.32 -5.59 -2.53
CA SER A 255 26.56 -6.17 -3.05
C SER A 255 26.46 -6.63 -4.51
N GLY A 256 25.26 -6.98 -4.99
CA GLY A 256 25.03 -7.35 -6.40
C GLY A 256 24.35 -8.71 -6.55
N LEU A 257 24.64 -9.40 -7.66
CA LEU A 257 24.06 -10.70 -7.98
C LEU A 257 25.12 -11.80 -7.91
N GLU A 258 24.74 -12.96 -7.39
CA GLU A 258 25.56 -14.18 -7.43
C GLU A 258 24.75 -15.32 -8.04
N LYS A 259 25.42 -16.21 -8.77
CA LYS A 259 24.82 -17.43 -9.27
C LYS A 259 25.43 -18.63 -8.57
N LEU A 260 24.58 -19.49 -8.03
CA LEU A 260 24.99 -20.75 -7.41
C LEU A 260 24.26 -21.91 -8.08
N PRO A 261 24.84 -23.13 -8.07
CA PRO A 261 24.13 -24.33 -8.49
C PRO A 261 22.85 -24.49 -7.65
N SER A 262 21.73 -24.76 -8.32
CA SER A 262 20.46 -25.06 -7.64
C SER A 262 20.60 -26.33 -6.80
N GLN A 263 20.03 -26.34 -5.60
CA GLN A 263 20.00 -27.56 -4.76
C GLN A 263 19.13 -28.66 -5.39
N ASP A 264 18.10 -28.28 -6.15
CA ASP A 264 17.12 -29.19 -6.73
C ASP A 264 17.46 -29.61 -8.17
N ASP A 265 18.34 -28.87 -8.84
CA ASP A 265 18.79 -29.16 -10.21
C ASP A 265 20.31 -28.99 -10.33
N PRO A 266 21.08 -30.09 -10.41
CA PRO A 266 22.54 -30.07 -10.56
C PRO A 266 23.03 -29.34 -11.82
N THR A 267 22.14 -29.14 -12.80
CA THR A 267 22.41 -28.40 -14.04
C THR A 267 21.78 -27.00 -14.08
N GLY A 268 20.98 -26.66 -13.07
CA GLY A 268 20.34 -25.36 -12.92
C GLY A 268 21.21 -24.38 -12.13
N GLU A 269 21.18 -23.11 -12.50
CA GLU A 269 21.76 -22.01 -11.72
C GLU A 269 20.63 -21.19 -11.09
N GLU A 270 20.65 -21.02 -9.77
CA GLU A 270 19.79 -20.05 -9.09
C GLU A 270 20.56 -18.73 -8.93
N THR A 271 19.87 -17.62 -9.20
CA THR A 271 20.44 -16.27 -9.01
C THR A 271 19.97 -15.72 -7.67
N TYR A 272 20.93 -15.28 -6.86
CA TYR A 272 20.73 -14.67 -5.55
C TYR A 272 20.97 -13.15 -5.62
N PHE A 273 20.31 -12.41 -4.73
CA PHE A 273 20.52 -10.98 -4.59
C PHE A 273 21.25 -10.72 -3.28
N LEU A 274 22.51 -10.31 -3.38
CA LEU A 274 23.39 -10.20 -2.23
C LEU A 274 23.37 -8.81 -1.60
N LEU A 275 23.27 -8.83 -0.28
CA LEU A 275 23.49 -7.71 0.62
C LEU A 275 24.84 -7.88 1.32
N ASP A 276 25.39 -6.80 1.83
CA ASP A 276 26.65 -6.77 2.59
C ASP A 276 26.42 -6.08 3.94
N ASP A 277 26.95 -6.65 5.02
CA ASP A 277 26.88 -6.12 6.39
C ASP A 277 28.22 -5.57 6.92
N GLY A 278 29.20 -5.37 6.04
CA GLY A 278 30.56 -4.97 6.37
C GLY A 278 31.51 -6.14 6.72
N TYR A 279 30.98 -7.33 6.98
CA TYR A 279 31.77 -8.53 7.32
C TYR A 279 31.59 -9.66 6.31
N ARG A 280 30.37 -9.86 5.81
CA ARG A 280 30.02 -10.89 4.84
C ARG A 280 28.93 -10.43 3.89
N THR A 281 28.83 -11.14 2.77
CA THR A 281 27.69 -11.07 1.86
C THR A 281 26.67 -12.16 2.17
N TYR A 282 25.39 -11.87 2.00
CA TYR A 282 24.29 -12.80 2.29
C TYR A 282 23.05 -12.49 1.42
N ASP A 283 22.21 -13.49 1.17
CA ASP A 283 20.96 -13.32 0.41
C ASP A 283 19.82 -12.74 1.27
N ILE A 284 18.76 -12.25 0.62
CA ILE A 284 17.52 -11.80 1.24
C ILE A 284 16.94 -12.83 2.23
N ALA A 285 17.05 -14.13 1.93
CA ALA A 285 16.58 -15.19 2.83
C ALA A 285 17.35 -15.24 4.16
N GLU A 286 18.58 -14.76 4.19
CA GLU A 286 19.46 -14.75 5.37
C GLU A 286 19.38 -13.45 6.17
N MET A 287 18.51 -12.52 5.78
CA MET A 287 18.30 -11.25 6.47
C MET A 287 17.90 -11.45 7.94
N SER A 288 18.33 -10.52 8.78
CA SER A 288 17.86 -10.45 10.17
C SER A 288 16.35 -10.18 10.25
N ALA A 289 15.71 -10.56 11.36
CA ALA A 289 14.28 -10.29 11.57
C ALA A 289 13.92 -8.79 11.42
N GLY A 290 14.81 -7.89 11.90
CA GLY A 290 14.62 -6.45 11.74
C GLY A 290 14.61 -6.00 10.27
N GLU A 291 15.45 -6.60 9.43
CA GLU A 291 15.45 -6.36 7.99
C GLU A 291 14.21 -6.90 7.30
N GLN A 292 13.85 -8.14 7.61
CA GLN A 292 12.67 -8.79 7.04
C GLN A 292 11.39 -8.03 7.37
N SER A 293 11.33 -7.36 8.54
CA SER A 293 10.18 -6.54 8.93
C SER A 293 10.06 -5.22 8.15
N VAL A 294 11.18 -4.65 7.68
CA VAL A 294 11.21 -3.29 7.08
C VAL A 294 11.39 -3.33 5.56
N PHE A 295 12.22 -4.23 5.04
CA PHE A 295 12.57 -4.23 3.62
C PHE A 295 11.36 -4.42 2.69
N PRO A 296 10.39 -5.31 2.98
CA PRO A 296 9.14 -5.39 2.23
C PRO A 296 8.36 -4.07 2.16
N ILE A 297 8.33 -3.32 3.26
CA ILE A 297 7.66 -2.01 3.31
C ILE A 297 8.39 -1.03 2.39
N LEU A 298 9.71 -0.90 2.54
CA LEU A 298 10.52 -0.01 1.69
C LEU A 298 10.36 -0.36 0.20
N TYR A 299 10.34 -1.66 -0.11
CA TYR A 299 10.11 -2.15 -1.46
C TYR A 299 8.77 -1.68 -2.03
N GLU A 300 7.66 -1.84 -1.31
CA GLU A 300 6.34 -1.40 -1.78
C GLU A 300 6.26 0.14 -1.87
N PHE A 301 6.90 0.88 -0.97
CA PHE A 301 7.00 2.33 -1.06
C PHE A 301 7.63 2.79 -2.38
N VAL A 302 8.72 2.16 -2.80
CA VAL A 302 9.40 2.46 -4.07
C VAL A 302 8.58 1.97 -5.26
N ARG A 303 8.16 0.71 -5.26
CA ARG A 303 7.44 0.07 -6.37
C ARG A 303 6.13 0.77 -6.68
N GLN A 304 5.36 1.11 -5.65
CA GLN A 304 4.04 1.74 -5.80
C GLN A 304 4.13 3.26 -5.84
N GLN A 305 5.33 3.83 -5.66
CA GLN A 305 5.57 5.27 -5.55
C GLN A 305 4.57 5.89 -4.54
N ILE A 306 4.58 5.37 -3.31
CA ILE A 306 3.61 5.74 -2.28
C ILE A 306 3.88 7.17 -1.83
N ALA A 307 2.95 8.07 -2.15
CA ALA A 307 2.93 9.46 -1.72
C ALA A 307 1.47 9.95 -1.72
N TYR A 308 1.17 11.03 -0.99
CA TYR A 308 -0.19 11.54 -0.78
C TYR A 308 -1.20 10.44 -0.39
N SER A 309 -0.74 9.41 0.31
CA SER A 309 -1.50 8.19 0.56
C SER A 309 -1.64 7.92 2.04
N VAL A 310 -2.74 7.29 2.44
CA VAL A 310 -2.89 6.74 3.78
C VAL A 310 -2.14 5.41 3.83
N VAL A 311 -1.18 5.32 4.75
CA VAL A 311 -0.39 4.09 4.97
C VAL A 311 -0.66 3.58 6.37
N LEU A 312 -1.12 2.34 6.46
CA LEU A 312 -1.45 1.68 7.71
C LEU A 312 -0.47 0.53 7.94
N ILE A 313 0.22 0.55 9.08
CA ILE A 313 1.19 -0.48 9.45
C ILE A 313 0.71 -1.09 10.76
N ASP A 314 0.29 -2.36 10.72
CA ASP A 314 -0.07 -3.11 11.93
C ASP A 314 1.20 -3.59 12.64
N GLU A 315 1.29 -3.63 13.96
CA GLU A 315 2.48 -4.14 14.68
C GLU A 315 3.83 -3.60 14.17
N ILE A 316 4.13 -2.31 14.36
CA ILE A 316 5.49 -1.81 14.12
C ILE A 316 6.39 -2.47 15.18
N ASP A 317 7.30 -3.36 14.78
CA ASP A 317 8.26 -4.06 15.66
C ASP A 317 9.28 -3.09 16.27
N LEU A 318 8.82 -2.18 17.13
CA LEU A 318 9.61 -1.08 17.69
C LEU A 318 10.82 -1.56 18.51
N ASN A 319 10.73 -2.77 19.08
CA ASN A 319 11.82 -3.43 19.79
C ASN A 319 13.00 -3.79 18.89
N LEU A 320 12.76 -4.05 17.59
CA LEU A 320 13.80 -4.36 16.62
C LEU A 320 14.47 -3.09 16.07
N HIS A 321 13.89 -1.90 16.32
CA HIS A 321 14.36 -0.61 15.80
C HIS A 321 14.36 0.49 16.88
N PRO A 322 15.23 0.42 17.92
CA PRO A 322 15.21 1.37 19.04
C PRO A 322 15.30 2.86 18.65
N PRO A 323 16.09 3.29 17.65
CA PRO A 323 16.10 4.69 17.21
C PRO A 323 14.75 5.13 16.63
N SER A 324 14.09 4.26 15.86
CA SER A 324 12.75 4.51 15.32
C SER A 324 11.72 4.59 16.43
N ALA A 325 11.83 3.74 17.45
CA ALA A 325 10.96 3.79 18.62
C ALA A 325 11.05 5.11 19.38
N GLN A 326 12.25 5.63 19.58
CA GLN A 326 12.44 6.96 20.18
C GLN A 326 11.79 8.04 19.34
N TYR A 327 12.01 8.01 18.03
CA TYR A 327 11.43 8.98 17.09
C TYR A 327 9.90 9.02 17.08
N PHE A 328 9.24 7.88 17.32
CA PHE A 328 7.77 7.81 17.37
C PHE A 328 7.15 8.25 18.70
N VAL A 329 7.95 8.30 19.77
CA VAL A 329 7.49 8.65 21.13
C VAL A 329 7.91 10.07 21.54
N SER A 330 8.93 10.63 20.88
CA SER A 330 9.32 12.06 20.99
C SER A 330 8.47 12.95 20.10
#